data_AF-A0A1P8WU10-F1
#
_entry.id   AF-A0A1P8WU10-F1
#
_cell.length_a   1.000
_cell.length_b   1.000
_cell.length_c   1.000
_cell.angle_alpha   90.00
_cell.angle_beta   90.00
_cell.angle_gamma   90.00
#
_symmetry.space_group_name_H-M   'P 1'
#
loop_
_entity.id
_entity.type
_entity.pdbx_description
1 polymer ?
#
loop_
_entity_poly.entity_id
_entity_poly.type
_entity_poly.pdbx_seq_one_letter_code
_entity_poly.pdbx_strand_id
1 'polypeptide(L)'
;MKSWLIIMGGLILWAVHFFLLYLLAEFGGSWTGVRLAASLCTLVLLGAAAWMFVAVSRETPGDPFAWWRRRAAMLALAFGGLGIVFQYLPVLLVDR
;
A
#
# COMPACT_ATOMS: atom_id res chain seq x y z
N MET A 1 -12.93 6.58 -15.72
CA MET A 1 -11.53 6.24 -15.37
C MET A 1 -11.22 6.35 -13.87
N LYS A 2 -11.60 7.44 -13.17
CA LYS A 2 -11.39 7.59 -11.72
C LYS A 2 -11.86 6.40 -10.86
N SER A 3 -12.98 5.78 -11.23
CA SER A 3 -13.57 4.65 -10.50
C SER A 3 -12.67 3.41 -10.46
N TRP A 4 -11.93 3.14 -11.54
CA TRP A 4 -11.00 2.01 -11.62
C TRP A 4 -9.74 2.25 -10.80
N LEU A 5 -9.25 3.50 -10.75
CA LEU A 5 -8.09 3.87 -9.93
C LEU A 5 -8.36 3.65 -8.43
N ILE A 6 -9.59 3.90 -7.97
CA ILE A 6 -9.97 3.66 -6.57
C ILE A 6 -9.95 2.17 -6.24
N ILE A 7 -10.48 1.32 -7.14
CA ILE A 7 -10.47 -0.14 -6.96
C ILE A 7 -9.04 -0.69 -7.00
N MET A 8 -8.20 -0.17 -7.89
CA MET A 8 -6.81 -0.58 -8.03
C MET A 8 -5.89 0.06 -6.99
N GLY A 9 -6.39 0.94 -6.13
CA GLY A 9 -5.57 1.75 -5.22
C GLY A 9 -4.64 0.90 -4.35
N GLY A 10 -5.16 -0.19 -3.76
CA GLY A 10 -4.34 -1.11 -2.97
C GLY A 10 -3.24 -1.81 -3.78
N LEU A 11 -3.54 -2.21 -5.02
CA LEU A 11 -2.56 -2.83 -5.92
C LEU A 11 -1.47 -1.84 -6.34
N ILE A 12 -1.85 -0.59 -6.62
CA ILE A 12 -0.93 0.48 -7.00
C ILE A 12 0.00 0.80 -5.83
N LEU A 13 -0.54 0.98 -4.62
CA LEU A 13 0.28 1.25 -3.43
C LEU A 13 1.25 0.10 -3.15
N TRP A 14 0.79 -1.14 -3.28
CA TRP A 14 1.65 -2.31 -3.14
C TRP A 14 2.76 -2.35 -4.20
N ALA A 15 2.44 -2.10 -5.47
CA ALA A 15 3.43 -2.08 -6.54
C ALA A 15 4.47 -0.96 -6.35
N VAL A 16 4.04 0.25 -5.96
CA VAL A 16 4.94 1.35 -5.62
C VAL A 16 5.86 0.97 -4.47
N HIS A 17 5.34 0.35 -3.42
CA HIS A 17 6.13 -0.16 -2.30
C HIS A 17 7.18 -1.18 -2.78
N PHE A 18 6.80 -2.10 -3.67
CA PHE A 18 7.72 -3.08 -4.26
C PHE A 18 8.90 -2.41 -4.96
N PHE A 19 8.64 -1.47 -5.86
CA PHE A 19 9.71 -0.81 -6.61
C PHE A 19 10.60 0.04 -5.71
N LEU A 20 10.04 0.68 -4.68
CA LEU A 20 10.82 1.45 -3.71
C LEU A 20 11.76 0.57 -2.90
N LEU A 21 11.25 -0.55 -2.35
CA LEU A 21 12.10 -1.49 -1.61
C LEU A 21 13.18 -2.10 -2.52
N TYR A 22 12.83 -2.44 -3.76
CA TYR A 22 13.79 -2.94 -4.73
C TYR A 22 14.90 -1.92 -5.02
N LEU A 23 14.54 -0.66 -5.28
CA LEU A 23 15.50 0.42 -5.54
C LEU A 23 16.43 0.65 -4.34
N LEU A 24 15.86 0.65 -3.14
CA LEU A 24 16.61 0.80 -1.89
C LEU A 24 17.55 -0.39 -1.62
N ALA A 25 17.14 -1.60 -2.00
CA ALA A 25 17.98 -2.79 -1.85
C ALA A 25 19.12 -2.83 -2.89
N GLU A 26 18.86 -2.40 -4.12
CA GLU A 26 19.83 -2.46 -5.23
C GLU A 26 20.85 -1.32 -5.19
N PHE A 27 20.39 -0.09 -4.92
CA PHE A 27 21.22 1.13 -4.99
C PHE A 27 21.47 1.77 -3.62
N GLY A 28 20.96 1.17 -2.56
CA GLY A 28 21.14 1.66 -1.21
C GLY A 28 22.59 1.58 -0.73
N GLY A 29 23.00 2.61 0.02
CA GLY A 29 24.31 2.65 0.66
C GLY A 29 24.35 1.82 1.94
N SER A 30 24.63 2.47 3.08
CA SER A 30 24.74 1.77 4.36
C SER A 30 23.42 1.10 4.77
N TRP A 31 23.53 -0.11 5.31
CA TRP A 31 22.39 -0.94 5.71
C TRP A 31 21.43 -0.22 6.68
N THR A 32 21.97 0.52 7.66
CA THR A 32 21.17 1.28 8.63
C THR A 32 20.36 2.40 7.97
N GLY A 33 20.95 3.12 7.01
CA GLY A 33 20.27 4.18 6.27
C GLY A 33 19.17 3.63 5.36
N VAL A 34 19.45 2.53 4.67
CA VAL A 34 18.49 1.81 3.81
C VAL A 34 17.31 1.30 4.62
N ARG A 35 17.56 0.70 5.79
CA ARG A 35 16.49 0.19 6.66
C ARG A 35 15.58 1.31 7.16
N LEU A 36 16.16 2.44 7.59
CA LEU A 36 15.37 3.61 8.02
C LEU A 36 14.55 4.19 6.87
N ALA A 37 15.13 4.37 5.69
CA ALA A 37 14.42 4.87 4.52
C ALA A 37 13.27 3.93 4.13
N ALA A 38 13.52 2.62 4.09
CA ALA A 38 12.50 1.61 3.85
C ALA A 38 11.37 1.68 4.88
N SER A 39 11.68 1.75 6.18
CA SER A 39 10.67 1.90 7.25
C SER A 39 9.77 3.11 7.03
N LEU A 40 10.35 4.27 6.70
CA LEU A 40 9.60 5.50 6.48
C LEU A 40 8.71 5.39 5.23
N CYS A 41 9.22 4.86 4.12
CA CYS A 41 8.44 4.61 2.91
C CYS A 41 7.26 3.66 3.18
N THR A 42 7.50 2.56 3.91
CA THR A 42 6.46 1.60 4.28
C THR A 42 5.37 2.26 5.14
N LEU A 43 5.75 3.05 6.15
CA LEU A 43 4.78 3.76 7.00
C LEU A 43 3.94 4.77 6.21
N VAL A 44 4.55 5.52 5.29
CA VAL A 44 3.82 6.47 4.43
C VAL A 44 2.80 5.74 3.55
N LEU A 45 3.17 4.61 2.94
CA LEU A 45 2.27 3.86 2.06
C LEU A 45 1.16 3.13 2.81
N LEU A 46 1.44 2.60 4.01
CA LEU A 46 0.41 2.06 4.90
C LEU A 46 -0.54 3.16 5.39
N GLY A 47 -0.01 4.33 5.73
CA GLY A 47 -0.80 5.51 6.07
C GLY A 47 -1.71 5.96 4.93
N ALA A 48 -1.20 5.98 3.70
CA ALA A 48 -1.99 6.26 2.51
C ALA A 48 -3.09 5.22 2.28
N ALA A 49 -2.79 3.92 2.43
CA ALA A 49 -3.77 2.85 2.31
C ALA A 49 -4.88 2.97 3.37
N ALA A 50 -4.52 3.23 4.62
CA ALA A 50 -5.47 3.43 5.72
C ALA A 50 -6.33 4.68 5.50
N TRP A 51 -5.73 5.79 5.09
CA TRP A 51 -6.45 7.03 4.78
C TRP A 51 -7.44 6.82 3.64
N MET A 52 -7.02 6.18 2.53
CA MET A 52 -7.91 5.86 1.41
C MET A 52 -9.03 4.92 1.84
N PHE A 53 -8.75 3.93 2.68
CA PHE A 53 -9.76 3.01 3.20
C PHE A 53 -10.83 3.75 4.01
N VAL A 54 -10.41 4.67 4.89
CA VAL A 54 -11.33 5.53 5.67
C VAL A 54 -12.10 6.49 4.77
N ALA A 55 -11.46 7.07 3.76
CA ALA A 55 -12.13 7.94 2.81
C ALA A 55 -13.24 7.20 2.04
N VAL A 56 -12.93 6.01 1.51
CA VAL A 56 -13.89 5.18 0.76
C VAL A 56 -14.99 4.63 1.67
N SER A 57 -14.70 4.28 2.91
CA SER A 57 -15.72 3.75 3.83
C SER A 57 -16.77 4.79 4.23
N ARG A 58 -16.41 6.07 4.20
CA ARG A 58 -17.31 7.20 4.48
C ARG A 58 -18.17 7.61 3.28
N GLU A 59 -17.92 7.07 2.08
CA GLU A 59 -18.75 7.38 0.91
C GLU A 59 -20.13 6.70 1.01
N THR A 60 -21.18 7.50 0.84
CA THR A 60 -22.56 7.03 0.76
C THR A 60 -22.86 6.57 -0.69
N PRO A 61 -23.16 5.28 -0.93
CA PRO A 61 -23.44 4.79 -2.28
C PRO A 61 -24.83 5.25 -2.73
N GLY A 62 -24.91 5.89 -3.90
CA GLY A 62 -26.19 6.31 -4.50
C GLY A 62 -26.93 5.21 -5.27
N ASP A 63 -26.25 4.10 -5.58
CA ASP A 63 -26.80 2.98 -6.34
C ASP A 63 -26.14 1.63 -5.95
N PRO A 64 -26.74 0.47 -6.32
CA PRO A 64 -26.20 -0.85 -5.98
C PRO A 64 -24.81 -1.13 -6.56
N PHE A 65 -24.50 -0.60 -7.75
CA PHE A 65 -23.18 -0.76 -8.38
C PHE A 65 -22.10 0.02 -7.63
N ALA A 66 -22.43 1.22 -7.13
CA ALA A 66 -21.57 2.02 -6.27
C ALA A 66 -21.26 1.30 -4.94
N TRP A 67 -22.24 0.59 -4.38
CA TRP A 67 -22.04 -0.20 -3.16
C TRP A 67 -21.07 -1.36 -3.38
N TRP A 68 -21.22 -2.10 -4.48
CA TRP A 68 -20.31 -3.18 -4.85
C TRP A 68 -18.90 -2.62 -5.07
N ARG A 69 -18.79 -1.52 -5.83
CA ARG A 69 -17.51 -0.86 -6.12
C ARG A 69 -16.77 -0.43 -4.86
N ARG A 70 -17.50 0.15 -3.88
CA ARG A 70 -16.94 0.54 -2.59
C ARG A 70 -16.34 -0.66 -1.86
N ARG A 71 -17.05 -1.79 -1.82
CA ARG A 71 -16.57 -3.02 -1.19
C ARG A 71 -15.34 -3.60 -1.88
N ALA A 72 -15.35 -3.64 -3.22
CA ALA A 72 -14.20 -4.07 -4.00
C ALA A 72 -12.95 -3.21 -3.69
N ALA A 73 -13.11 -1.89 -3.66
CA ALA A 73 -12.02 -0.97 -3.34
C ALA A 73 -11.48 -1.14 -1.90
N MET A 74 -12.38 -1.28 -0.91
CA MET A 74 -11.97 -1.52 0.48
C MET A 74 -11.20 -2.84 0.62
N LEU A 75 -11.66 -3.92 -0.02
CA LEU A 75 -10.96 -5.20 -0.02
C LEU A 75 -9.59 -5.09 -0.70
N ALA A 76 -9.52 -4.44 -1.86
CA ALA A 76 -8.26 -4.23 -2.56
C ALA A 76 -7.26 -3.43 -1.70
N LEU A 77 -7.70 -2.39 -1.00
CA LEU A 77 -6.87 -1.62 -0.07
C LEU A 77 -6.40 -2.46 1.12
N ALA A 78 -7.28 -3.29 1.71
CA ALA A 78 -6.93 -4.16 2.82
C ALA A 78 -5.89 -5.23 2.41
N PHE A 79 -6.10 -5.91 1.28
CA PHE A 79 -5.16 -6.90 0.76
C PHE A 79 -3.86 -6.27 0.26
N GLY A 80 -3.91 -5.09 -0.36
CA GLY A 80 -2.72 -4.33 -0.73
C GLY A 80 -1.89 -3.92 0.49
N GLY A 81 -2.54 -3.44 1.54
CA GLY A 81 -1.90 -3.14 2.83
C GLY A 81 -1.28 -4.38 3.48
N LEU A 82 -1.99 -5.51 3.48
CA LEU A 82 -1.45 -6.79 3.96
C LEU A 82 -0.21 -7.21 3.15
N GLY A 83 -0.27 -7.06 1.82
CA GLY A 83 0.85 -7.32 0.92
C GLY A 83 2.07 -6.45 1.23
N ILE A 84 1.86 -5.16 1.52
CA ILE A 84 2.94 -4.23 1.94
C ILE A 84 3.61 -4.73 3.23
N VAL A 85 2.82 -5.13 4.24
CA VAL A 85 3.36 -5.66 5.51
C VAL A 85 4.18 -6.92 5.27
N PHE A 86 3.64 -7.90 4.55
CA PHE A 86 4.34 -9.14 4.24
C PHE A 86 5.62 -8.91 3.45
N GLN A 87 5.58 -7.99 2.49
CA GLN A 87 6.73 -7.64 1.69
C GLN A 87 7.83 -6.92 2.49
N TYR A 88 7.47 -6.21 3.55
CA TYR A 88 8.42 -5.53 4.42
C TYR A 88 9.08 -6.46 5.44
N LEU A 89 8.49 -7.63 5.75
CA LEU A 89 9.04 -8.58 6.71
C LEU A 89 10.53 -8.93 6.50
N PRO A 90 11.03 -9.19 5.27
CA PRO A 90 12.44 -9.49 5.05
C PRO A 90 13.37 -8.36 5.51
N VAL A 91 12.94 -7.09 5.42
CA VAL A 91 13.74 -5.93 5.88
C VAL A 91 13.87 -5.90 7.41
N LEU A 92 12.90 -6.48 8.13
CA LEU A 92 12.91 -6.57 9.60
C LEU A 92 13.60 -7.84 10.12
N LEU A 93 13.42 -8.96 9.42
CA LEU A 93 13.78 -10.29 9.93
C LEU A 93 15.13 -10.79 9.41
N VAL A 94 15.59 -10.27 8.27
CA VAL A 94 16.86 -10.68 7.68
C VAL A 94 17.88 -9.59 7.98
N ASP A 95 18.69 -9.79 9.01
CA ASP A 95 19.92 -9.05 9.17
C ASP A 95 20.92 -9.58 8.12
N ARG A 96 21.32 -8.73 7.17
CA ARG A 96 22.44 -8.96 6.26
C ARG A 96 23.65 -8.16 6.69
#